data_AF-B4KS73-F1
#
_entry.id   AF-B4KS73-F1
#
_cell.length_a   1.000
_cell.length_b   1.000
_cell.length_c   1.000
_cell.angle_alpha   90.00
_cell.angle_beta   90.00
_cell.angle_gamma   90.00
#
_symmetry.space_group_name_H-M   'P 1'
#
loop_
_entity.id
_entity.type
_entity.pdbx_description
1 polymer ?
#
loop_
_entity_poly.entity_id
_entity_poly.type
_entity_poly.pdbx_seq_one_letter_code
_entity_poly.pdbx_strand_id
1 'polypeptide(L)'
;MADLISSLLRFVYYYSMLMGMLNFGIDWPTGRALITRRVSIYAAVVNVITICSLPWLCGTQVIDSLWPRTEHLHDYLYVAIQGGRVLCVCVTLVDRWSHRQRFMRLVNAFQRLAQQKPRVKRMWRRGIISKVLTVFLIDLLQTIVLLQRIYEKFTVALVLTVLVVHTLSVLVNLIISQYYFGLLNIYAHYILLKLELRSVLAEVRRLEFEYRKGVFAITCCALADKLEAIAATQSQLQKLLQILTSCFGLQTVLITISYYMAGVGMIYLTFCEVTGDIRLDWNVSNLVLLSFNFVCYFADIYISVNIMYSLLDAHAEMLGLLSESTILAPGLDRRLASVFDSFQLQLAWNPLKFSVLGLYNMEKSKSVTLASSVVTSSLVLIQNDFKNAYLY
;
A
#
# COMPACT_ATOMS: atom_id res chain seq x y z
N MET A 1 -12.12 -8.55 26.70
CA MET A 1 -11.21 -9.10 25.67
C MET A 1 -10.58 -7.93 24.94
N ALA A 2 -9.26 -7.73 25.06
CA ALA A 2 -8.57 -6.70 24.31
C ALA A 2 -8.75 -6.96 22.81
N ASP A 3 -9.29 -5.98 22.07
CA ASP A 3 -9.42 -6.08 20.62
C ASP A 3 -8.03 -6.25 20.01
N LEU A 4 -7.72 -7.46 19.50
CA LEU A 4 -6.46 -7.80 18.84
C LEU A 4 -6.05 -6.74 17.81
N ILE A 5 -7.02 -6.21 17.06
CA ILE A 5 -6.80 -5.15 16.06
C ILE A 5 -6.27 -3.87 16.70
N SER A 6 -6.83 -3.46 17.84
CA SER A 6 -6.39 -2.26 18.56
C SER A 6 -4.96 -2.42 19.03
N SER A 7 -4.59 -3.62 19.50
CA SER A 7 -3.21 -3.96 19.86
C SER A 7 -2.27 -3.90 18.65
N LEU A 8 -2.66 -4.51 17.52
CA LEU A 8 -1.87 -4.50 16.28
C LEU A 8 -1.67 -3.08 15.74
N LEU A 9 -2.71 -2.25 15.72
CA LEU A 9 -2.62 -0.86 15.27
C LEU A 9 -1.72 -0.02 16.19
N ARG A 10 -1.77 -0.26 17.51
CA ARG A 10 -0.86 0.37 18.48
C ARG A 10 0.58 -0.06 18.22
N PHE A 11 0.82 -1.34 18.00
CA PHE A 11 2.14 -1.88 17.68
C PHE A 11 2.70 -1.24 16.40
N VAL A 12 1.94 -1.24 15.31
CA VAL A 12 2.34 -0.62 14.03
C VAL A 12 2.59 0.88 14.19
N TYR A 13 1.77 1.58 15.00
CA TYR A 13 1.98 3.00 15.30
C TYR A 13 3.30 3.24 16.05
N TYR A 14 3.55 2.53 17.15
CA TYR A 14 4.78 2.70 17.92
C TYR A 14 6.01 2.29 17.12
N TYR A 15 5.90 1.24 16.32
CA TYR A 15 6.96 0.80 15.42
C TYR A 15 7.26 1.84 14.34
N SER A 16 6.23 2.43 13.72
CA SER A 16 6.39 3.53 12.76
C SER A 16 7.00 4.78 13.40
N MET A 17 6.68 5.05 14.67
CA MET A 17 7.26 6.15 15.43
C MET A 17 8.74 5.89 15.75
N LEU A 18 9.07 4.67 16.20
CA LEU A 18 10.43 4.24 16.53
C LEU A 18 11.36 4.36 15.32
N MET A 19 10.88 3.98 14.14
CA MET A 19 11.60 4.10 12.87
C MET A 19 11.68 5.54 12.32
N GLY A 20 11.17 6.55 13.05
CA GLY A 20 11.25 7.96 12.64
C GLY A 20 10.32 8.36 11.50
N MET A 21 9.39 7.49 11.12
CA MET A 21 8.53 7.68 9.96
C MET A 21 7.30 8.56 10.26
N LEU A 22 6.84 8.57 11.52
CA LEU A 22 5.76 9.44 11.99
C LEU A 22 6.33 10.64 12.73
N ASN A 23 6.08 11.83 12.18
CA ASN A 23 6.55 13.11 12.75
C ASN A 23 5.52 13.78 13.68
N PHE A 24 4.42 13.09 14.00
CA PHE A 24 3.31 13.56 14.80
C PHE A 24 2.82 12.47 15.76
N GLY A 25 2.23 12.87 16.88
CA GLY A 25 1.64 11.95 17.86
C GLY A 25 0.15 11.73 17.62
N ILE A 26 -0.37 10.58 18.04
CA ILE A 26 -1.80 10.29 18.10
C ILE A 26 -2.25 10.32 19.57
N ASP A 27 -3.21 11.17 19.89
CA ASP A 27 -3.81 11.25 21.21
C ASP A 27 -4.86 10.14 21.37
N TRP A 28 -4.53 9.01 22.01
CA TRP A 28 -5.40 7.83 22.09
C TRP A 28 -6.85 8.04 22.60
N PRO A 29 -7.14 8.92 23.58
CA PRO A 29 -8.50 9.18 24.04
C PRO A 29 -9.36 9.82 22.95
N THR A 30 -8.83 10.82 22.24
CA THR A 30 -9.55 11.52 21.16
C THR A 30 -9.32 10.88 19.78
N GLY A 31 -8.28 10.05 19.70
CA GLY A 31 -7.55 9.51 18.55
C GLY A 31 -6.98 10.54 17.57
N ARG A 32 -7.02 11.85 17.89
CA ARG A 32 -6.61 12.91 16.97
C ARG A 32 -5.09 12.94 16.82
N ALA A 33 -4.61 13.18 15.60
CA ALA A 33 -3.21 13.45 15.31
C ALA A 33 -2.85 14.89 15.72
N LEU A 34 -1.88 15.02 16.63
CA LEU A 34 -1.38 16.27 17.20
C LEU A 34 0.13 16.41 17.00
N ILE A 35 0.59 17.63 16.80
CA ILE A 35 2.03 17.92 16.72
C ILE A 35 2.57 17.99 18.15
N THR A 36 3.42 17.04 18.50
CA THR A 36 4.14 17.05 19.78
C THR A 36 5.62 17.26 19.52
N ARG A 37 6.19 18.30 20.13
CA ARG A 37 7.59 18.69 19.93
C ARG A 37 8.57 17.54 20.17
N ARG A 38 8.28 16.69 21.16
CA ARG A 38 9.09 15.51 21.51
C ARG A 38 9.15 14.48 20.37
N VAL A 39 8.00 14.15 19.77
CA VAL A 39 7.93 13.18 18.66
C VAL A 39 8.61 13.74 17.42
N SER A 40 8.43 15.03 17.12
CA SER A 40 9.10 15.65 15.98
C SER A 40 10.62 15.71 16.15
N ILE A 41 11.14 16.03 17.34
CA ILE A 41 12.59 16.02 17.61
C ILE A 41 13.13 14.60 17.49
N TYR A 42 12.47 13.61 18.10
CA TYR A 42 12.87 12.21 18.01
C TYR A 42 12.94 11.74 16.55
N ALA A 43 11.88 11.99 15.77
CA ALA A 43 11.85 11.61 14.37
C ALA A 43 12.92 12.33 13.54
N ALA A 44 13.23 13.60 13.84
CA ALA A 44 14.32 14.31 13.19
C ALA A 44 15.67 13.64 13.47
N VAL A 45 15.96 13.30 14.72
CA VAL A 45 17.19 12.61 15.12
C VAL A 45 17.31 11.25 14.44
N VAL A 46 16.27 10.42 14.47
CA VAL A 46 16.29 9.10 13.82
C VAL A 46 16.50 9.23 12.32
N ASN A 47 15.79 10.14 11.65
CA ASN A 47 15.95 10.35 10.21
C ASN A 47 17.35 10.86 9.84
N VAL A 48 17.94 11.75 10.64
CA VAL A 48 19.34 12.19 10.45
C VAL A 48 20.30 11.02 10.61
N ILE A 49 20.14 10.19 11.65
CA ILE A 49 20.96 8.99 11.85
C ILE A 49 20.82 8.03 10.65
N THR A 50 19.59 7.78 10.19
CA THR A 50 19.34 6.93 9.02
C THR A 50 20.01 7.49 7.78
N ILE A 51 19.87 8.79 7.49
CA ILE A 51 20.50 9.42 6.33
C ILE A 51 22.03 9.42 6.43
N CYS A 52 22.59 9.73 7.61
CA CYS A 52 24.04 9.73 7.85
C CYS A 52 24.65 8.33 7.81
N SER A 53 23.88 7.27 8.07
CA SER A 53 24.33 5.89 7.91
C SER A 53 24.47 5.45 6.45
N LEU A 54 23.88 6.18 5.49
CA LEU A 54 23.94 5.85 4.07
C LEU A 54 25.33 6.08 3.44
N PRO A 55 26.01 7.24 3.64
CA PRO A 55 27.39 7.41 3.21
C PRO A 55 28.35 6.40 3.85
N TRP A 56 28.09 5.99 5.10
CA TRP A 56 28.86 4.92 5.74
C TRP A 56 28.70 3.59 5.00
N LEU A 57 27.49 3.28 4.55
CA LEU A 57 27.25 2.16 3.64
C LEU A 57 28.08 2.29 2.36
N CYS A 58 28.17 3.50 1.80
CA CYS A 58 28.93 3.78 0.57
C CYS A 58 30.46 3.75 0.73
N GLY A 59 30.99 4.07 1.92
CA GLY A 59 32.42 4.31 2.14
C GLY A 59 33.17 3.20 2.88
N THR A 60 32.50 2.14 3.33
CA THR A 60 33.17 1.03 4.01
C THR A 60 33.80 0.06 3.01
N GLN A 61 34.92 -0.57 3.38
CA GLN A 61 35.52 -1.74 2.69
C GLN A 61 34.54 -2.90 2.48
N VAL A 62 33.34 -2.82 3.07
CA VAL A 62 32.24 -3.75 2.82
C VAL A 62 31.67 -3.56 1.41
N ILE A 63 31.62 -2.33 0.88
CA ILE A 63 31.39 -2.15 -0.56
C ILE A 63 32.54 -2.78 -1.31
N ASP A 64 33.82 -2.53 -1.03
CA ASP A 64 34.89 -3.24 -1.75
C ASP A 64 34.83 -4.79 -1.61
N SER A 65 34.20 -5.32 -0.54
CA SER A 65 33.94 -6.76 -0.37
C SER A 65 32.64 -7.28 -1.05
N LEU A 66 31.65 -6.41 -1.26
CA LEU A 66 30.40 -6.65 -2.01
C LEU A 66 30.51 -6.19 -3.49
N TRP A 67 31.56 -5.44 -3.79
CA TRP A 67 32.06 -4.85 -5.01
C TRP A 67 33.51 -5.34 -5.20
N PRO A 68 33.80 -6.65 -5.09
CA PRO A 68 35.06 -7.11 -5.66
C PRO A 68 35.00 -6.72 -7.14
N ARG A 69 36.05 -6.12 -7.72
CA ARG A 69 36.15 -5.76 -9.16
C ARG A 69 35.21 -6.64 -10.00
N THR A 70 34.03 -6.13 -10.31
CA THR A 70 32.84 -6.98 -10.55
C THR A 70 32.92 -7.58 -11.94
N GLU A 71 33.34 -8.84 -12.03
CA GLU A 71 33.28 -9.65 -13.25
C GLU A 71 31.86 -10.20 -13.51
N HIS A 72 30.97 -10.20 -12.49
CA HIS A 72 29.66 -10.86 -12.57
C HIS A 72 28.45 -9.91 -12.51
N LEU A 73 27.38 -10.27 -13.23
CA LEU A 73 26.17 -9.47 -13.43
C LEU A 73 25.29 -9.35 -12.18
N HIS A 74 25.29 -10.36 -11.30
CA HIS A 74 24.47 -10.39 -10.08
C HIS A 74 24.84 -9.29 -9.07
N ASP A 75 26.10 -8.91 -8.98
CA ASP A 75 26.56 -7.86 -8.08
C ASP A 75 26.02 -6.48 -8.49
N TYR A 76 26.05 -6.17 -9.79
CA TYR A 76 25.46 -4.93 -10.33
C TYR A 76 23.96 -4.84 -10.04
N LEU A 77 23.25 -5.96 -10.21
CA LEU A 77 21.81 -6.01 -9.96
C LEU A 77 21.50 -5.79 -8.47
N TYR A 78 22.27 -6.41 -7.57
CA TYR A 78 22.13 -6.22 -6.13
C TYR A 78 22.34 -4.75 -5.73
N VAL A 79 23.41 -4.11 -6.24
CA VAL A 79 23.68 -2.69 -6.01
C VAL A 79 22.53 -1.83 -6.52
N ALA A 80 22.04 -2.07 -7.73
CA ALA A 80 20.95 -1.30 -8.31
C ALA A 80 19.68 -1.38 -7.44
N ILE A 81 19.36 -2.58 -6.94
CA ILE A 81 18.22 -2.79 -6.03
C ILE A 81 18.40 -2.02 -4.71
N GLN A 82 19.58 -2.10 -4.08
CA GLN A 82 19.83 -1.40 -2.81
C GLN A 82 19.87 0.12 -3.01
N GLY A 83 20.53 0.61 -4.07
CA GLY A 83 20.57 2.02 -4.42
C GLY A 83 19.17 2.59 -4.67
N GLY A 84 18.32 1.85 -5.39
CA GLY A 84 16.92 2.22 -5.59
C GLY A 84 16.13 2.31 -4.28
N ARG A 85 16.35 1.38 -3.35
CA ARG A 85 15.73 1.41 -2.01
C ARG A 85 16.20 2.59 -1.18
N VAL A 86 17.50 2.87 -1.17
CA VAL A 86 18.09 4.02 -0.47
C VAL A 86 17.46 5.32 -0.98
N LEU A 87 17.40 5.49 -2.31
CA LEU A 87 16.76 6.64 -2.94
C LEU A 87 15.28 6.75 -2.55
N CYS A 88 14.55 5.63 -2.58
CA CYS A 88 13.15 5.55 -2.18
C CYS A 88 12.93 6.03 -0.74
N VAL A 89 13.76 5.56 0.21
CA VAL A 89 13.68 5.97 1.61
C VAL A 89 14.01 7.45 1.76
N CYS A 90 15.10 7.94 1.18
CA CYS A 90 15.51 9.35 1.27
C CYS A 90 14.41 10.29 0.78
N VAL A 91 13.90 10.04 -0.43
CA VAL A 91 12.82 10.83 -1.01
C VAL A 91 11.57 10.77 -0.15
N THR A 92 11.21 9.59 0.36
CA THR A 92 10.03 9.43 1.23
C THR A 92 10.17 10.20 2.55
N LEU A 93 11.33 10.17 3.18
CA LEU A 93 11.57 10.92 4.41
C LEU A 93 11.42 12.43 4.15
N VAL A 94 12.07 12.95 3.11
CA VAL A 94 11.99 14.38 2.73
C VAL A 94 10.54 14.78 2.38
N ASP A 95 9.86 13.95 1.60
CA ASP A 95 8.47 14.17 1.19
C ASP A 95 7.51 14.21 2.39
N ARG A 96 7.69 13.30 3.37
CA ARG A 96 6.90 13.27 4.60
C ARG A 96 7.12 14.51 5.47
N TRP A 97 8.36 14.99 5.56
CA TRP A 97 8.66 16.22 6.29
C TRP A 97 7.98 17.42 5.63
N SER A 98 8.07 17.51 4.30
CA SER A 98 7.49 18.59 3.50
C SER A 98 5.96 18.58 3.57
N HIS A 99 5.33 17.40 3.54
CA HIS A 99 3.88 17.24 3.48
C HIS A 99 3.21 16.85 4.81
N ARG A 100 3.91 16.99 5.95
CA ARG A 100 3.42 16.53 7.29
C ARG A 100 2.00 16.99 7.65
N GLN A 101 1.63 18.22 7.31
CA GLN A 101 0.30 18.77 7.59
C GLN A 101 -0.79 18.10 6.76
N ARG A 102 -0.48 17.65 5.54
CA ARG A 102 -1.43 16.90 4.70
C ARG A 102 -1.67 15.51 5.27
N PHE A 103 -0.61 14.82 5.71
CA PHE A 103 -0.69 13.53 6.39
C PHE A 103 -1.53 13.58 7.67
N MET A 104 -1.32 14.59 8.52
CA MET A 104 -2.14 14.76 9.73
C MET A 104 -3.62 14.97 9.40
N ARG A 105 -3.93 15.81 8.39
CA ARG A 105 -5.31 16.03 7.95
C ARG A 105 -5.96 14.75 7.43
N LEU A 106 -5.19 13.94 6.70
CA LEU A 106 -5.63 12.65 6.18
C LEU A 106 -5.96 11.67 7.32
N VAL A 107 -5.06 11.50 8.28
CA VAL A 107 -5.28 10.63 9.46
C VAL A 107 -6.49 11.09 10.25
N ASN A 108 -6.60 12.38 10.55
CA ASN A 108 -7.75 12.95 11.26
C ASN A 108 -9.06 12.77 10.49
N ALA A 109 -9.04 12.81 9.16
CA ALA A 109 -10.24 12.57 8.36
C ALA A 109 -10.66 11.10 8.38
N PHE A 110 -9.74 10.15 8.20
CA PHE A 110 -10.05 8.71 8.32
C PHE A 110 -10.57 8.34 9.69
N GLN A 111 -9.99 8.93 10.72
CA GLN A 111 -10.38 8.65 12.09
C GLN A 111 -11.77 9.20 12.40
N ARG A 112 -12.11 10.40 11.93
CA ARG A 112 -13.48 10.95 12.03
C ARG A 112 -14.49 10.06 11.31
N LEU A 113 -14.19 9.62 10.09
CA LEU A 113 -15.05 8.71 9.33
C LEU A 113 -15.25 7.37 10.05
N ALA A 114 -14.16 6.79 10.57
CA ALA A 114 -14.22 5.54 11.33
C ALA A 114 -14.98 5.66 12.66
N GLN A 115 -14.99 6.84 13.29
CA GLN A 115 -15.79 7.13 14.48
C GLN A 115 -17.28 7.26 14.15
N GLN A 116 -17.62 7.90 13.03
CA GLN A 116 -19.02 8.05 12.58
C GLN A 116 -19.67 6.71 12.23
N LYS A 117 -18.91 5.76 11.65
CA LYS A 117 -19.42 4.46 11.22
C LYS A 117 -18.56 3.32 11.80
N PRO A 118 -18.78 2.90 13.06
CA PRO A 118 -17.97 1.86 13.70
C PRO A 118 -18.07 0.49 13.01
N ARG A 119 -19.11 0.25 12.19
CA ARG A 119 -19.27 -0.97 11.38
C ARG A 119 -18.09 -1.20 10.43
N VAL A 120 -17.45 -0.13 9.96
CA VAL A 120 -16.25 -0.17 9.12
C VAL A 120 -15.11 -0.93 9.83
N LYS A 121 -15.04 -0.86 11.17
CA LYS A 121 -14.00 -1.54 11.94
C LYS A 121 -13.99 -3.06 11.79
N ARG A 122 -15.14 -3.66 11.49
CA ARG A 122 -15.26 -5.11 11.29
C ARG A 122 -14.78 -5.52 9.89
N MET A 123 -15.00 -4.66 8.90
CA MET A 123 -14.81 -4.94 7.48
C MET A 123 -13.32 -4.95 7.11
N TRP A 124 -12.55 -4.01 7.64
CA TRP A 124 -11.09 -3.97 7.40
C TRP A 124 -10.26 -4.91 8.30
N ARG A 125 -10.87 -5.61 9.28
CA ARG A 125 -10.15 -6.48 10.24
C ARG A 125 -9.26 -7.50 9.54
N ARG A 126 -9.84 -8.21 8.56
CA ARG A 126 -9.13 -9.27 7.81
C ARG A 126 -7.99 -8.69 6.99
N GLY A 127 -8.19 -7.54 6.35
CA GLY A 127 -7.15 -6.86 5.58
C GLY A 127 -5.97 -6.42 6.47
N ILE A 128 -6.25 -5.87 7.66
CA ILE A 128 -5.19 -5.49 8.61
C ILE A 128 -4.38 -6.72 9.05
N ILE A 129 -5.05 -7.78 9.48
CA ILE A 129 -4.37 -9.00 9.96
C ILE A 129 -3.53 -9.61 8.83
N SER A 130 -4.09 -9.72 7.63
CA SER A 130 -3.39 -10.26 6.46
C SER A 130 -2.12 -9.46 6.15
N LYS A 131 -2.21 -8.12 6.10
CA LYS A 131 -1.06 -7.26 5.76
C LYS A 131 0.01 -7.28 6.85
N VAL A 132 -0.37 -7.24 8.13
CA VAL A 132 0.60 -7.30 9.22
C VAL A 132 1.31 -8.66 9.24
N LEU A 133 0.57 -9.75 8.99
CA LEU A 133 1.15 -11.08 8.93
C LEU A 133 2.12 -11.22 7.75
N THR A 134 1.78 -10.74 6.56
CA THR A 134 2.69 -10.84 5.40
C THR A 134 3.95 -10.01 5.59
N VAL A 135 3.84 -8.78 6.08
CA VAL A 135 5.00 -7.93 6.35
C VAL A 135 5.89 -8.54 7.44
N PHE A 136 5.30 -9.02 8.53
CA PHE A 136 6.06 -9.66 9.60
C PHE A 136 6.79 -10.92 9.11
N LEU A 137 6.12 -11.76 8.30
CA LEU A 137 6.74 -12.95 7.72
C LEU A 137 7.90 -12.58 6.79
N ILE A 138 7.74 -11.58 5.92
CA ILE A 138 8.82 -11.12 5.04
C ILE A 138 10.02 -10.63 5.87
N ASP A 139 9.78 -9.75 6.84
CA ASP A 139 10.85 -9.19 7.66
C ASP A 139 11.56 -10.28 8.48
N LEU A 140 10.81 -11.24 9.03
CA LEU A 140 11.36 -12.39 9.75
C LEU A 140 12.23 -13.27 8.84
N LEU A 141 11.72 -13.64 7.66
CA LEU A 141 12.45 -14.48 6.71
C LEU A 141 13.70 -13.80 6.19
N GLN A 142 13.61 -12.51 5.83
CA GLN A 142 14.77 -11.72 5.43
C GLN A 142 15.81 -11.66 6.56
N THR A 143 15.37 -11.49 7.81
CA THR A 143 16.29 -11.48 8.96
C THR A 143 16.99 -12.83 9.14
N ILE A 144 16.27 -13.94 9.00
CA ILE A 144 16.86 -15.29 9.09
C ILE A 144 17.89 -15.50 7.98
N VAL A 145 17.57 -15.16 6.72
CA VAL A 145 18.50 -15.26 5.59
C VAL A 145 19.76 -14.41 5.83
N LEU A 146 19.58 -13.17 6.30
CA LEU A 146 20.69 -12.27 6.60
C LEU A 146 21.56 -12.80 7.74
N LEU A 147 20.95 -13.32 8.81
CA LEU A 147 21.68 -13.87 9.96
C LEU A 147 22.49 -15.10 9.59
N GLN A 148 21.91 -16.00 8.78
CA GLN A 148 22.61 -17.17 8.24
C GLN A 148 23.84 -16.76 7.44
N ARG A 149 23.74 -15.71 6.62
CA ARG A 149 24.86 -15.20 5.80
C ARG A 149 26.01 -14.61 6.63
N ILE A 150 25.71 -14.06 7.80
CA ILE A 150 26.69 -13.38 8.66
C ILE A 150 27.32 -14.35 9.67
N TYR A 151 26.64 -15.44 10.00
CA TYR A 151 27.04 -16.38 11.04
C TYR A 151 28.50 -16.85 10.88
N GLU A 152 28.96 -17.06 9.65
CA GLU A 152 30.33 -17.52 9.36
C GLU A 152 31.39 -16.41 9.37
N LYS A 153 31.01 -15.14 9.20
CA LYS A 153 31.92 -13.98 9.08
C LYS A 153 31.49 -12.84 10.01
N PHE A 154 31.47 -13.13 11.31
CA PHE A 154 30.99 -12.21 12.32
C PHE A 154 31.96 -11.03 12.54
N THR A 155 31.71 -9.91 11.85
CA THR A 155 32.42 -8.64 12.10
C THR A 155 31.41 -7.56 12.48
N VAL A 156 31.79 -6.68 13.42
CA VAL A 156 30.92 -5.59 13.90
C VAL A 156 30.47 -4.69 12.75
N ALA A 157 31.37 -4.42 11.79
CA ALA A 157 31.07 -3.63 10.60
C ALA A 157 30.00 -4.29 9.72
N LEU A 158 30.09 -5.60 9.48
CA LEU A 158 29.10 -6.34 8.69
C LEU A 158 27.72 -6.35 9.37
N VAL A 159 27.67 -6.56 10.68
CA VAL A 159 26.43 -6.52 11.46
C VAL A 159 25.77 -5.15 11.37
N LEU A 160 26.55 -4.07 11.51
CA LEU A 160 26.04 -2.69 11.36
C LEU A 160 25.49 -2.44 9.95
N THR A 161 26.23 -2.83 8.90
CA THR A 161 25.78 -2.68 7.50
C THR A 161 24.47 -3.43 7.26
N VAL A 162 24.37 -4.67 7.72
CA VAL A 162 23.15 -5.47 7.56
C VAL A 162 21.99 -4.85 8.33
N LEU A 163 22.22 -4.36 9.55
CA LEU A 163 21.20 -3.68 10.34
C LEU A 163 20.66 -2.45 9.61
N VAL A 164 21.53 -1.65 8.97
CA VAL A 164 21.11 -0.48 8.18
C VAL A 164 20.29 -0.92 6.96
N VAL A 165 20.75 -1.91 6.19
CA VAL A 165 20.01 -2.45 5.03
C VAL A 165 18.64 -2.99 5.45
N HIS A 166 18.59 -3.72 6.57
CA HIS A 166 17.34 -4.23 7.14
C HIS A 166 16.41 -3.08 7.55
N THR A 167 16.94 -2.06 8.22
CA THR A 167 16.19 -0.85 8.62
C THR A 167 15.57 -0.16 7.41
N LEU A 168 16.31 -0.04 6.29
CA LEU A 168 15.79 0.51 5.04
C LEU A 168 14.66 -0.35 4.45
N SER A 169 14.82 -1.68 4.47
CA SER A 169 13.79 -2.64 4.01
C SER A 169 12.49 -2.48 4.81
N VAL A 170 12.61 -2.45 6.14
CA VAL A 170 11.51 -2.22 7.06
C VAL A 170 10.82 -0.88 6.80
N LEU A 171 11.59 0.20 6.59
CA LEU A 171 11.02 1.52 6.29
C LEU A 171 10.16 1.48 5.03
N VAL A 172 10.66 0.87 3.95
CA VAL A 172 9.90 0.70 2.69
C VAL A 172 8.62 -0.09 2.93
N ASN A 173 8.70 -1.25 3.61
CA ASN A 173 7.54 -2.09 3.93
C ASN A 173 6.48 -1.36 4.78
N LEU A 174 6.92 -0.53 5.72
CA LEU A 174 6.02 0.30 6.53
C LEU A 174 5.36 1.41 5.70
N ILE A 175 6.06 2.02 4.74
CA ILE A 175 5.48 3.05 3.86
C ILE A 175 4.34 2.44 3.04
N ILE A 176 4.60 1.28 2.45
CA ILE A 176 3.61 0.50 1.69
C ILE A 176 2.42 0.13 2.57
N SER A 177 2.68 -0.30 3.80
CA SER A 177 1.63 -0.65 4.76
C SER A 177 0.76 0.55 5.11
N GLN A 178 1.34 1.74 5.30
CA GLN A 178 0.57 2.95 5.58
C GLN A 178 -0.31 3.37 4.39
N TYR A 179 0.22 3.28 3.17
CA TYR A 179 -0.57 3.50 1.97
C TYR A 179 -1.72 2.49 1.85
N TYR A 180 -1.43 1.20 2.07
CA TYR A 180 -2.40 0.12 2.11
C TYR A 180 -3.51 0.37 3.15
N PHE A 181 -3.16 0.79 4.37
CA PHE A 181 -4.15 1.09 5.41
C PHE A 181 -5.07 2.26 5.02
N GLY A 182 -4.52 3.29 4.36
CA GLY A 182 -5.32 4.39 3.81
C GLY A 182 -6.33 3.89 2.78
N LEU A 183 -5.90 3.08 1.82
CA LEU A 183 -6.77 2.49 0.82
C LEU A 183 -7.81 1.55 1.41
N LEU A 184 -7.41 0.70 2.36
CA LEU A 184 -8.29 -0.22 3.04
C LEU A 184 -9.40 0.52 3.82
N ASN A 185 -9.07 1.66 4.44
CA ASN A 185 -10.06 2.49 5.12
C ASN A 185 -11.09 3.06 4.12
N ILE A 186 -10.63 3.60 2.99
CA ILE A 186 -11.51 4.13 1.93
C ILE A 186 -12.38 3.00 1.37
N TYR A 187 -11.79 1.86 1.04
CA TYR A 187 -12.49 0.69 0.52
C TYR A 187 -13.59 0.20 1.47
N ALA A 188 -13.30 0.10 2.77
CA ALA A 188 -14.29 -0.33 3.74
C ALA A 188 -15.48 0.64 3.83
N HIS A 189 -15.25 1.96 3.70
CA HIS A 189 -16.35 2.94 3.60
C HIS A 189 -17.11 2.83 2.28
N TYR A 190 -16.44 2.54 1.16
CA TYR A 190 -17.10 2.31 -0.13
C TYR A 190 -18.03 1.10 -0.09
N ILE A 191 -17.62 -0.02 0.53
CA ILE A 191 -18.53 -1.17 0.71
C ILE A 191 -19.74 -0.75 1.56
N LEU A 192 -19.53 0.04 2.62
CA LEU A 192 -20.64 0.51 3.46
C LEU A 192 -21.62 1.38 2.66
N LEU A 193 -21.11 2.34 1.87
CA LEU A 193 -21.94 3.16 0.99
C LEU A 193 -22.70 2.31 -0.03
N LYS A 194 -22.07 1.29 -0.59
CA LYS A 194 -22.72 0.34 -1.49
C LYS A 194 -23.89 -0.38 -0.82
N LEU A 195 -23.73 -0.82 0.43
CA LEU A 195 -24.80 -1.46 1.20
C LEU A 195 -25.94 -0.49 1.50
N GLU A 196 -25.61 0.75 1.88
CA GLU A 196 -26.61 1.81 2.12
C GLU A 196 -27.37 2.17 0.84
N LEU A 197 -26.68 2.26 -0.30
CA LEU A 197 -27.30 2.51 -1.59
C LEU A 197 -28.23 1.36 -2.01
N ARG A 198 -27.82 0.10 -1.84
CA ARG A 198 -28.69 -1.05 -2.10
C ARG A 198 -29.95 -1.03 -1.23
N SER A 199 -29.82 -0.63 0.03
CA SER A 199 -30.97 -0.45 0.92
C SER A 199 -31.91 0.66 0.42
N VAL A 200 -31.37 1.79 -0.05
CA VAL A 200 -32.20 2.86 -0.63
C VAL A 200 -32.91 2.34 -1.88
N LEU A 201 -32.21 1.70 -2.81
CA LEU A 201 -32.79 1.15 -4.04
C LEU A 201 -33.90 0.11 -3.76
N ALA A 202 -33.70 -0.78 -2.79
CA ALA A 202 -34.72 -1.75 -2.40
C ALA A 202 -35.99 -1.07 -1.86
N GLU A 203 -35.81 0.00 -1.07
CA GLU A 203 -36.93 0.77 -0.52
C GLU A 203 -37.66 1.57 -1.62
N VAL A 204 -36.92 2.13 -2.59
CA VAL A 204 -37.53 2.76 -3.78
C VAL A 204 -38.37 1.74 -4.56
N ARG A 205 -37.83 0.55 -4.83
CA ARG A 205 -38.57 -0.51 -5.52
C ARG A 205 -39.82 -0.93 -4.75
N ARG A 206 -39.78 -0.94 -3.42
CA ARG A 206 -40.97 -1.25 -2.61
C ARG A 206 -42.05 -0.16 -2.73
N LEU A 207 -41.64 1.11 -2.76
CA LEU A 207 -42.54 2.25 -2.95
C LEU A 207 -43.26 2.24 -4.30
N GLU A 208 -42.66 1.62 -5.32
CA GLU A 208 -43.29 1.44 -6.63
C GLU A 208 -44.57 0.60 -6.56
N PHE A 209 -44.64 -0.36 -5.63
CA PHE A 209 -45.78 -1.26 -5.46
C PHE A 209 -46.85 -0.74 -4.47
N GLU A 210 -46.51 0.21 -3.58
CA GLU A 210 -47.43 0.71 -2.53
C GLU A 210 -47.99 2.12 -2.84
N TYR A 211 -49.19 2.17 -3.41
CA TYR A 211 -49.83 3.43 -3.81
C TYR A 211 -50.61 4.12 -2.67
N ARG A 212 -49.91 4.65 -1.66
CA ARG A 212 -50.50 5.51 -0.60
C ARG A 212 -49.95 6.94 -0.65
N LYS A 213 -50.73 7.85 -1.26
CA LYS A 213 -50.33 9.22 -1.65
C LYS A 213 -49.61 10.06 -0.58
N GLY A 214 -50.04 10.03 0.68
CA GLY A 214 -49.44 10.87 1.74
C GLY A 214 -48.13 10.34 2.31
N VAL A 215 -48.07 9.03 2.58
CA VAL A 215 -46.85 8.36 3.10
C VAL A 215 -45.78 8.28 2.00
N PHE A 216 -46.19 8.15 0.74
CA PHE A 216 -45.30 8.11 -0.41
C PHE A 216 -44.40 9.35 -0.51
N ALA A 217 -44.96 10.56 -0.43
CA ALA A 217 -44.20 11.80 -0.58
C ALA A 217 -43.18 12.01 0.56
N ILE A 218 -43.58 11.75 1.81
CA ILE A 218 -42.70 11.86 2.98
C ILE A 218 -41.56 10.84 2.86
N THR A 219 -41.86 9.61 2.45
CA THR A 219 -40.87 8.55 2.30
C THR A 219 -39.90 8.86 1.17
N CYS A 220 -40.38 9.38 0.03
CA CYS A 220 -39.53 9.84 -1.07
C CYS A 220 -38.57 10.96 -0.63
N CYS A 221 -39.04 11.94 0.13
CA CYS A 221 -38.18 12.98 0.71
C CYS A 221 -37.11 12.39 1.64
N ALA A 222 -37.49 11.48 2.53
CA ALA A 222 -36.54 10.83 3.43
C ALA A 222 -35.50 9.96 2.69
N LEU A 223 -35.88 9.34 1.56
CA LEU A 223 -34.94 8.61 0.69
C LEU A 223 -34.02 9.57 -0.07
N ALA A 224 -34.54 10.69 -0.54
CA ALA A 224 -33.75 11.72 -1.21
C ALA A 224 -32.67 12.26 -0.26
N ASP A 225 -33.03 12.57 0.99
CA ASP A 225 -32.09 13.03 2.02
C ASP A 225 -31.01 11.97 2.31
N LYS A 226 -31.39 10.68 2.36
CA LYS A 226 -30.43 9.57 2.52
C LYS A 226 -29.48 9.45 1.33
N LEU A 227 -30.00 9.57 0.11
CA LEU A 227 -29.21 9.48 -1.10
C LEU A 227 -28.22 10.66 -1.22
N GLU A 228 -28.66 11.86 -0.86
CA GLU A 228 -27.80 13.05 -0.80
C GLU A 228 -26.67 12.88 0.24
N ALA A 229 -26.97 12.30 1.40
CA ALA A 229 -25.95 11.96 2.40
C ALA A 229 -24.94 10.90 1.89
N ILE A 230 -25.40 9.91 1.12
CA ILE A 230 -24.53 8.91 0.46
C ILE A 230 -23.62 9.60 -0.55
N ALA A 231 -24.17 10.47 -1.41
CA ALA A 231 -23.43 11.22 -2.42
C ALA A 231 -22.37 12.13 -1.78
N ALA A 232 -22.73 12.86 -0.72
CA ALA A 232 -21.81 13.71 0.02
C ALA A 232 -20.65 12.90 0.63
N THR A 233 -20.94 11.74 1.23
CA THR A 233 -19.92 10.86 1.80
C THR A 233 -19.01 10.28 0.71
N GLN A 234 -19.57 9.89 -0.43
CA GLN A 234 -18.81 9.40 -1.59
C GLN A 234 -17.83 10.48 -2.10
N SER A 235 -18.31 11.70 -2.30
CA SER A 235 -17.48 12.85 -2.71
C SER A 235 -16.35 13.12 -1.71
N GLN A 236 -16.64 13.05 -0.41
CA GLN A 236 -15.64 13.17 0.64
C GLN A 236 -14.58 12.04 0.57
N LEU A 237 -14.99 10.79 0.34
CA LEU A 237 -14.06 9.66 0.20
C LEU A 237 -13.18 9.80 -1.05
N GLN A 238 -13.73 10.28 -2.15
CA GLN A 238 -12.97 10.52 -3.38
C GLN A 238 -11.94 11.64 -3.19
N LYS A 239 -12.31 12.73 -2.51
CA LYS A 239 -11.37 13.78 -2.13
C LYS A 239 -10.26 13.24 -1.22
N LEU A 240 -10.59 12.35 -0.28
CA LEU A 240 -9.58 11.71 0.56
C LEU A 240 -8.67 10.77 -0.21
N LEU A 241 -9.22 10.03 -1.19
CA LEU A 241 -8.42 9.21 -2.08
C LEU A 241 -7.44 10.07 -2.89
N GLN A 242 -7.89 11.19 -3.45
CA GLN A 242 -7.04 12.11 -4.19
C GLN A 242 -5.92 12.71 -3.32
N ILE A 243 -6.23 13.08 -2.07
CA ILE A 243 -5.21 13.55 -1.12
C ILE A 243 -4.23 12.42 -0.80
N LEU A 244 -4.71 11.19 -0.59
CA LEU A 244 -3.89 10.02 -0.33
C LEU A 244 -2.94 9.74 -1.50
N THR A 245 -3.46 9.64 -2.73
CA THR A 245 -2.65 9.35 -3.92
C THR A 245 -1.70 10.49 -4.25
N SER A 246 -2.05 11.74 -3.99
CA SER A 246 -1.14 12.87 -4.14
C SER A 246 -0.01 12.84 -3.10
N CYS A 247 -0.31 12.54 -1.83
CA CYS A 247 0.70 12.47 -0.76
C CYS A 247 1.66 11.29 -0.94
N PHE A 248 1.18 10.17 -1.48
CA PHE A 248 1.98 8.98 -1.73
C PHE A 248 2.39 8.84 -3.20
N GLY A 249 2.17 9.84 -4.05
CA GLY A 249 2.35 9.70 -5.50
C GLY A 249 3.80 9.37 -5.87
N LEU A 250 4.74 10.20 -5.40
CA LEU A 250 6.18 10.01 -5.63
C LEU A 250 6.69 8.73 -4.96
N GLN A 251 6.24 8.46 -3.74
CA GLN A 251 6.60 7.26 -3.00
C GLN A 251 6.13 6.00 -3.75
N THR A 252 4.90 6.01 -4.27
CA THR A 252 4.33 4.91 -5.05
C THR A 252 5.16 4.64 -6.31
N VAL A 253 5.60 5.66 -7.05
CA VAL A 253 6.47 5.47 -8.22
C VAL A 253 7.78 4.78 -7.83
N LEU A 254 8.45 5.29 -6.79
CA LEU A 254 9.73 4.75 -6.33
C LEU A 254 9.58 3.33 -5.78
N ILE A 255 8.47 3.05 -5.10
CA ILE A 255 8.11 1.70 -4.64
C ILE A 255 7.87 0.77 -5.83
N THR A 256 7.13 1.20 -6.86
CA THR A 256 6.88 0.39 -8.06
C THR A 256 8.20 0.04 -8.76
N ILE A 257 9.10 1.01 -8.92
CA ILE A 257 10.45 0.76 -9.47
C ILE A 257 11.23 -0.20 -8.58
N SER A 258 11.23 0.02 -7.26
CA SER A 258 11.93 -0.84 -6.30
C SER A 258 11.42 -2.27 -6.32
N TYR A 259 10.10 -2.46 -6.42
CA TYR A 259 9.48 -3.79 -6.52
C TYR A 259 9.75 -4.46 -7.86
N TYR A 260 9.76 -3.70 -8.95
CA TYR A 260 10.15 -4.21 -10.26
C TYR A 260 11.60 -4.72 -10.24
N MET A 261 12.54 -3.89 -9.78
CA MET A 261 13.96 -4.26 -9.68
C MET A 261 14.17 -5.44 -8.75
N ALA A 262 13.52 -5.45 -7.58
CA ALA A 262 13.62 -6.56 -6.65
C ALA A 262 12.96 -7.84 -7.18
N GLY A 263 11.87 -7.75 -7.95
CA GLY A 263 11.26 -8.91 -8.61
C GLY A 263 12.18 -9.52 -9.66
N VAL A 264 12.80 -8.67 -10.50
CA VAL A 264 13.81 -9.11 -11.48
C VAL A 264 15.00 -9.76 -10.77
N GLY A 265 15.51 -9.10 -9.73
CA GLY A 265 16.59 -9.58 -8.88
C GLY A 265 16.34 -10.93 -8.24
N MET A 266 15.17 -11.11 -7.63
CA MET A 266 14.82 -12.37 -6.98
C MET A 266 14.77 -13.53 -7.98
N ILE A 267 14.14 -13.37 -9.14
CA ILE A 267 14.07 -14.43 -10.16
C ILE A 267 15.47 -14.77 -10.68
N TYR A 268 16.28 -13.76 -11.00
CA TYR A 268 17.64 -13.97 -11.51
C TYR A 268 18.55 -14.63 -10.47
N LEU A 269 18.53 -14.15 -9.22
CA LEU A 269 19.36 -14.72 -8.14
C LEU A 269 18.94 -16.17 -7.81
N THR A 270 17.64 -16.47 -7.77
CA THR A 270 17.16 -17.86 -7.60
C THR A 270 17.62 -18.75 -8.74
N PHE A 271 17.67 -18.24 -9.98
CA PHE A 271 18.20 -18.99 -11.11
C PHE A 271 19.70 -19.28 -10.93
N CYS A 272 20.52 -18.27 -10.63
CA CYS A 272 21.97 -18.44 -10.44
C CYS A 272 22.32 -19.39 -9.29
N GLU A 273 21.47 -19.46 -8.25
CA GLU A 273 21.59 -20.44 -7.17
C GLU A 273 21.31 -21.86 -7.67
N VAL A 274 20.23 -22.06 -8.44
CA VAL A 274 19.84 -23.38 -8.96
C VAL A 274 20.88 -23.92 -9.96
N THR A 275 21.52 -23.07 -10.76
CA THR A 275 22.57 -23.48 -11.69
C THR A 275 23.92 -23.71 -11.04
N GLY A 276 24.11 -23.30 -9.78
CA GLY A 276 25.37 -23.44 -9.05
C GLY A 276 26.48 -22.49 -9.50
N ASP A 277 26.17 -21.51 -10.36
CA ASP A 277 27.10 -20.45 -10.80
C ASP A 277 27.53 -19.59 -9.62
N ILE A 278 26.60 -19.35 -8.69
CA ILE A 278 26.97 -18.87 -7.37
C ILE A 278 27.19 -20.12 -6.51
N ARG A 279 28.46 -20.45 -6.21
CA ARG A 279 28.86 -21.47 -5.21
C ARG A 279 28.51 -20.98 -3.80
N LEU A 280 27.22 -20.85 -3.57
CA LEU A 280 26.61 -20.72 -2.27
C LEU A 280 26.47 -22.17 -1.80
N ASP A 281 27.33 -22.63 -0.87
CA ASP A 281 27.31 -23.96 -0.24
C ASP A 281 25.98 -24.18 0.54
N TRP A 282 24.87 -24.22 -0.17
CA TRP A 282 23.55 -24.05 0.43
C TRP A 282 22.93 -25.41 0.72
N ASN A 283 22.77 -25.65 2.02
CA ASN A 283 21.95 -26.73 2.53
C ASN A 283 20.51 -26.58 1.99
N VAL A 284 19.81 -27.70 1.77
CA VAL A 284 18.41 -27.76 1.29
C VAL A 284 17.48 -26.81 2.07
N SER A 285 17.78 -26.59 3.36
CA SER A 285 17.07 -25.64 4.21
C SER A 285 17.05 -24.20 3.68
N ASN A 286 18.13 -23.73 3.06
CA ASN A 286 18.22 -22.35 2.58
C ASN A 286 17.41 -22.15 1.30
N LEU A 287 17.41 -23.15 0.40
CA LEU A 287 16.58 -23.14 -0.80
C LEU A 287 15.07 -23.11 -0.46
N VAL A 288 14.66 -23.88 0.55
CA VAL A 288 13.28 -23.85 1.08
C VAL A 288 12.96 -22.48 1.66
N LEU A 289 13.88 -21.90 2.43
CA LEU A 289 13.71 -20.58 3.04
C LEU A 289 13.57 -19.48 1.98
N LEU A 290 14.41 -19.51 0.94
CA LEU A 290 14.37 -18.54 -0.15
C LEU A 290 13.08 -18.67 -0.96
N SER A 291 12.67 -19.90 -1.28
CA SER A 291 11.41 -20.18 -1.98
C SER A 291 10.21 -19.66 -1.19
N PHE A 292 10.21 -19.86 0.13
CA PHE A 292 9.15 -19.35 0.99
C PHE A 292 9.15 -17.82 1.08
N ASN A 293 10.33 -17.18 1.18
CA ASN A 293 10.47 -15.73 1.13
C ASN A 293 9.96 -15.15 -0.21
N PHE A 294 10.24 -15.82 -1.33
CA PHE A 294 9.72 -15.46 -2.65
C PHE A 294 8.18 -15.47 -2.67
N VAL A 295 7.55 -16.54 -2.18
CA VAL A 295 6.08 -16.63 -2.11
C VAL A 295 5.51 -15.52 -1.23
N CYS A 296 6.10 -15.27 -0.05
CA CYS A 296 5.66 -14.20 0.84
C CYS A 296 5.78 -12.82 0.18
N TYR A 297 6.87 -12.54 -0.51
CA TYR A 297 7.11 -11.29 -1.23
C TYR A 297 6.03 -11.01 -2.30
N PHE A 298 5.74 -11.99 -3.16
CA PHE A 298 4.69 -11.84 -4.17
C PHE A 298 3.29 -11.78 -3.56
N ALA A 299 3.03 -12.50 -2.45
CA ALA A 299 1.78 -12.39 -1.72
C ALA A 299 1.56 -10.98 -1.17
N ASP A 300 2.60 -10.32 -0.65
CA ASP A 300 2.52 -8.96 -0.14
C ASP A 300 2.24 -7.92 -1.24
N ILE A 301 2.91 -8.06 -2.39
CA ILE A 301 2.62 -7.25 -3.59
C ILE A 301 1.17 -7.47 -4.03
N TYR A 302 0.75 -8.73 -4.12
CA TYR A 302 -0.60 -9.10 -4.53
C TYR A 302 -1.66 -8.49 -3.61
N ILE A 303 -1.51 -8.60 -2.29
CA ILE A 303 -2.43 -8.00 -1.31
C ILE A 303 -2.49 -6.47 -1.50
N SER A 304 -1.34 -5.84 -1.71
CA SER A 304 -1.21 -4.38 -1.83
C SER A 304 -1.84 -3.84 -3.12
N VAL A 305 -1.71 -4.57 -4.22
CA VAL A 305 -2.32 -4.20 -5.51
C VAL A 305 -3.80 -4.57 -5.54
N ASN A 306 -4.19 -5.70 -4.95
CA ASN A 306 -5.58 -6.17 -4.97
C ASN A 306 -6.53 -5.24 -4.22
N ILE A 307 -6.10 -4.56 -3.15
CA ILE A 307 -6.97 -3.59 -2.46
C ILE A 307 -7.32 -2.38 -3.35
N MET A 308 -6.38 -1.95 -4.20
CA MET A 308 -6.61 -0.86 -5.15
C MET A 308 -7.63 -1.28 -6.21
N TYR A 309 -7.51 -2.49 -6.75
CA TYR A 309 -8.50 -3.04 -7.67
C TYR A 309 -9.86 -3.27 -7.03
N SER A 310 -9.88 -3.79 -5.81
CA SER A 310 -11.12 -3.97 -5.06
C SER A 310 -11.84 -2.63 -4.84
N LEU A 311 -11.10 -1.53 -4.66
CA LEU A 311 -11.70 -0.20 -4.59
C LEU A 311 -12.28 0.26 -5.92
N LEU A 312 -11.55 0.07 -7.03
CA LEU A 312 -12.07 0.38 -8.37
C LEU A 312 -13.33 -0.42 -8.69
N ASP A 313 -13.32 -1.72 -8.41
CA ASP A 313 -14.46 -2.61 -8.64
C ASP A 313 -15.65 -2.20 -7.76
N ALA A 314 -15.42 -1.85 -6.48
CA ALA A 314 -16.48 -1.36 -5.59
C ALA A 314 -17.12 -0.04 -6.07
N HIS A 315 -16.33 0.85 -6.67
CA HIS A 315 -16.84 2.08 -7.28
C HIS A 315 -17.61 1.79 -8.58
N ALA A 316 -17.10 0.90 -9.44
CA ALA A 316 -17.80 0.47 -10.65
C ALA A 316 -19.14 -0.22 -10.35
N GLU A 317 -19.19 -1.06 -9.31
CA GLU A 317 -20.45 -1.66 -8.84
C GLU A 317 -21.44 -0.59 -8.35
N MET A 318 -20.97 0.46 -7.67
CA MET A 318 -21.84 1.56 -7.22
C MET A 318 -22.44 2.31 -8.41
N LEU A 319 -21.64 2.56 -9.45
CA LEU A 319 -22.11 3.12 -10.73
C LEU A 319 -23.16 2.20 -11.38
N GLY A 320 -22.91 0.89 -11.41
CA GLY A 320 -23.86 -0.09 -11.93
C GLY A 320 -25.21 -0.04 -11.19
N LEU A 321 -25.19 -0.03 -9.86
CA LEU A 321 -26.40 0.09 -9.03
C LEU A 321 -27.16 1.39 -9.27
N LEU A 322 -26.46 2.50 -9.49
CA LEU A 322 -27.10 3.75 -9.84
C LEU A 322 -27.68 3.72 -11.25
N SER A 323 -27.01 3.09 -12.22
CA SER A 323 -27.56 2.95 -13.57
C SER A 323 -28.85 2.12 -13.60
N GLU A 324 -29.00 1.11 -12.73
CA GLU A 324 -30.26 0.37 -12.59
C GLU A 324 -31.42 1.26 -12.12
N SER A 325 -31.14 2.39 -11.46
CA SER A 325 -32.18 3.32 -11.00
C SER A 325 -32.81 4.13 -12.14
N THR A 326 -32.19 4.22 -13.32
CA THR A 326 -32.83 4.88 -14.49
C THR A 326 -34.00 4.07 -15.05
N ILE A 327 -34.24 2.86 -14.55
CA ILE A 327 -35.33 1.95 -14.92
C ILE A 327 -36.56 2.15 -14.00
N LEU A 328 -36.45 2.99 -12.96
CA LEU A 328 -37.55 3.25 -12.02
C LEU A 328 -38.76 3.88 -12.71
N ALA A 329 -39.96 3.45 -12.32
CA ALA A 329 -41.22 3.83 -12.97
C ALA A 329 -41.47 5.35 -13.04
N PRO A 330 -42.11 5.83 -14.12
CA PRO A 330 -42.54 7.23 -14.27
C PRO A 330 -43.66 7.52 -13.25
N GLY A 331 -43.29 8.02 -12.08
CA GLY A 331 -44.20 8.25 -10.96
C GLY A 331 -43.51 8.56 -9.63
N LEU A 332 -42.18 8.38 -9.56
CA LEU A 332 -41.37 8.82 -8.42
C LEU A 332 -41.43 10.35 -8.23
N ASP A 333 -41.33 10.78 -6.96
CA ASP A 333 -41.26 12.21 -6.63
C ASP A 333 -40.08 12.89 -7.34
N ARG A 334 -40.32 14.10 -7.87
CA ARG A 334 -39.37 14.87 -8.68
C ARG A 334 -38.07 15.13 -7.92
N ARG A 335 -38.14 15.32 -6.61
CA ARG A 335 -36.98 15.53 -5.75
C ARG A 335 -36.06 14.31 -5.73
N LEU A 336 -36.62 13.12 -5.54
CA LEU A 336 -35.85 11.88 -5.49
C LEU A 336 -35.15 11.59 -6.83
N ALA A 337 -35.88 11.73 -7.95
CA ALA A 337 -35.31 11.59 -9.29
C ALA A 337 -34.15 12.58 -9.52
N SER A 338 -34.32 13.85 -9.16
CA SER A 338 -33.27 14.87 -9.30
C SER A 338 -32.00 14.55 -8.49
N VAL A 339 -32.12 13.92 -7.31
CA VAL A 339 -30.94 13.54 -6.51
C VAL A 339 -30.23 12.33 -7.14
N PHE A 340 -30.96 11.37 -7.72
CA PHE A 340 -30.36 10.27 -8.49
C PHE A 340 -29.58 10.82 -9.70
N ASP A 341 -30.19 11.69 -10.49
CA ASP A 341 -29.55 12.29 -11.67
C ASP A 341 -28.31 13.10 -11.27
N SER A 342 -28.41 13.93 -10.22
CA SER A 342 -27.27 14.69 -9.70
C SER A 342 -26.15 13.77 -9.22
N PHE A 343 -26.46 12.68 -8.54
CA PHE A 343 -25.45 11.76 -8.05
C PHE A 343 -24.76 11.00 -9.18
N GLN A 344 -25.52 10.52 -10.18
CA GLN A 344 -24.96 9.92 -11.38
C GLN A 344 -24.05 10.89 -12.13
N LEU A 345 -24.50 12.13 -12.31
CA LEU A 345 -23.73 13.16 -13.01
C LEU A 345 -22.44 13.50 -12.27
N GLN A 346 -22.46 13.59 -10.93
CA GLN A 346 -21.26 13.79 -10.12
C GLN A 346 -20.23 12.66 -10.31
N LEU A 347 -20.69 11.41 -10.33
CA LEU A 347 -19.81 10.26 -10.52
C LEU A 347 -19.28 10.16 -11.96
N ALA A 348 -20.11 10.48 -12.94
CA ALA A 348 -19.72 10.51 -14.36
C ALA A 348 -18.68 11.61 -14.64
N TRP A 349 -18.84 12.78 -14.02
CA TRP A 349 -17.91 13.90 -14.15
C TRP A 349 -16.54 13.62 -13.53
N ASN A 350 -16.48 12.80 -12.48
CA ASN A 350 -15.24 12.51 -11.78
C ASN A 350 -15.04 10.98 -11.62
N PRO A 351 -14.66 10.27 -12.69
CA PRO A 351 -14.42 8.84 -12.60
C PRO A 351 -13.27 8.54 -11.64
N LEU A 352 -13.45 7.57 -10.76
CA LEU A 352 -12.39 7.16 -9.84
C LEU A 352 -11.22 6.56 -10.63
N LYS A 353 -10.10 7.30 -10.69
CA LYS A 353 -8.87 6.86 -11.35
C LYS A 353 -7.71 6.90 -10.37
N PHE A 354 -6.96 5.81 -10.30
CA PHE A 354 -5.69 5.74 -9.59
C PHE A 354 -4.57 6.24 -10.49
N SER A 355 -4.47 7.56 -10.63
CA SER A 355 -3.36 8.17 -11.35
C SER A 355 -2.15 8.32 -10.44
N VAL A 356 -1.04 7.70 -10.81
CA VAL A 356 0.23 7.83 -10.10
C VAL A 356 0.99 9.01 -10.71
N LEU A 357 0.96 10.15 -10.00
CA LEU A 357 1.58 11.43 -10.41
C LEU A 357 1.20 11.91 -11.83
N GLY A 358 0.06 11.49 -12.39
CA GLY A 358 -0.30 11.82 -13.78
C GLY A 358 0.48 11.03 -14.84
N LEU A 359 1.47 10.21 -14.44
CA LEU A 359 2.30 9.43 -15.36
C LEU A 359 1.52 8.27 -15.97
N TYR A 360 0.78 7.54 -15.12
CA TYR A 360 -0.03 6.42 -15.57
C TYR A 360 -1.18 6.13 -14.59
N ASN A 361 -2.26 5.59 -15.13
CA ASN A 361 -3.34 5.01 -14.33
C ASN A 361 -3.03 3.55 -14.03
N MET A 362 -3.20 3.16 -12.77
CA MET A 362 -3.08 1.77 -12.32
C MET A 362 -4.31 0.96 -12.74
N GLU A 363 -4.22 0.30 -13.89
CA GLU A 363 -5.25 -0.61 -14.41
C GLU A 363 -4.83 -2.07 -14.23
N LYS A 364 -5.79 -3.01 -14.27
CA LYS A 364 -5.50 -4.45 -14.15
C LYS A 364 -4.56 -4.93 -15.27
N SER A 365 -4.80 -4.47 -16.49
CA SER A 365 -3.96 -4.74 -17.68
C SER A 365 -2.49 -4.36 -17.44
N LYS A 366 -2.23 -3.16 -16.91
CA LYS A 366 -0.87 -2.66 -16.69
C LYS A 366 -0.09 -3.43 -15.63
N SER A 367 -0.75 -3.93 -14.58
CA SER A 367 -0.05 -4.81 -13.63
C SER A 367 0.30 -6.16 -14.22
N VAL A 368 -0.54 -6.71 -15.11
CA VAL A 368 -0.19 -7.92 -15.86
C VAL A 368 0.99 -7.64 -16.80
N THR A 369 1.00 -6.49 -17.50
CA THR A 369 2.14 -6.06 -18.31
C THR A 369 3.41 -5.90 -17.48
N LEU A 370 3.32 -5.32 -16.28
CA LEU A 370 4.46 -5.15 -15.38
C LEU A 370 4.98 -6.50 -14.88
N ALA A 371 4.10 -7.42 -14.50
CA ALA A 371 4.48 -8.78 -14.11
C ALA A 371 5.15 -9.54 -15.27
N SER A 372 4.59 -9.45 -16.47
CA SER A 372 5.19 -10.02 -17.68
C SER A 372 6.56 -9.40 -17.96
N SER A 373 6.71 -8.09 -17.82
CA SER A 373 7.97 -7.38 -18.00
C SER A 373 9.03 -7.83 -16.99
N VAL A 374 8.66 -8.07 -15.74
CA VAL A 374 9.59 -8.64 -14.73
C VAL A 374 10.12 -9.99 -15.22
N VAL A 375 9.24 -10.91 -15.62
CA VAL A 375 9.65 -12.23 -16.12
C VAL A 375 10.54 -12.12 -17.37
N THR A 376 10.15 -11.31 -18.35
CA THR A 376 10.92 -11.13 -19.58
C THR A 376 12.31 -10.53 -19.29
N SER A 377 12.38 -9.53 -18.41
CA SER A 377 13.65 -8.87 -18.07
C SER A 377 14.58 -9.81 -17.32
N SER A 378 14.04 -10.65 -16.42
CA SER A 378 14.80 -11.72 -15.77
C SER A 378 15.34 -12.73 -16.78
N LEU A 379 14.52 -13.16 -17.75
CA LEU A 379 14.96 -14.09 -18.80
C LEU A 379 16.08 -13.50 -19.67
N VAL A 380 16.00 -12.21 -20.01
CA VAL A 380 17.06 -11.52 -20.76
C VAL A 380 18.37 -11.50 -19.97
N LEU A 381 18.32 -11.24 -18.66
CA LEU A 381 19.53 -11.30 -17.81
C LEU A 381 20.13 -12.71 -17.80
N ILE A 382 19.30 -13.74 -17.64
CA ILE A 382 19.73 -15.14 -17.68
C ILE A 382 20.38 -15.48 -19.03
N GLN A 383 19.76 -15.10 -20.14
CA GLN A 383 20.29 -15.34 -21.49
C GLN A 383 21.63 -14.62 -21.72
N ASN A 384 21.77 -13.40 -21.20
CA ASN A 384 23.01 -12.65 -21.29
C ASN A 384 24.14 -13.32 -20.50
N ASP A 385 23.82 -13.88 -19.33
CA ASP A 385 24.78 -14.64 -18.51
C ASP A 385 25.27 -15.89 -19.24
N PHE A 386 24.33 -16.69 -19.78
CA PHE A 386 24.68 -17.85 -20.61
C PHE A 386 25.58 -17.48 -21.78
N LYS A 387 25.25 -16.41 -22.51
CA LYS A 387 26.04 -15.98 -23.66
C LYS A 387 27.48 -15.61 -23.27
N ASN A 388 27.66 -14.96 -22.13
CA ASN A 388 28.97 -14.58 -21.64
C ASN A 388 29.76 -15.77 -21.07
N ALA A 389 29.07 -16.76 -20.49
CA ALA A 389 29.68 -18.00 -20.00
C ALA A 389 30.24 -18.90 -21.12
N TYR A 390 29.71 -18.83 -22.35
CA TYR A 390 30.23 -19.56 -23.52
C TYR A 390 31.37 -18.85 -24.27
N LEU A 391 31.67 -17.59 -23.92
CA LEU A 391 32.72 -16.79 -24.58
C LEU A 391 34.07 -16.84 -23.84
N TYR A 392 34.11 -17.47 -22.67
CA TYR A 392 35.32 -17.84 -21.92
C TYR A 392 35.43 -19.36 -21.86
#